data_AF-A0A5C7XDF4-F1
#
_entry.id   AF-A0A5C7XDF4-F1
#
_cell.length_a   1.000
_cell.length_b   1.000
_cell.length_c   1.000
_cell.angle_alpha   90.00
_cell.angle_beta   90.00
_cell.angle_gamma   90.00
#
_symmetry.space_group_name_H-M   'P 1'
#
loop_
_entity.id
_entity.type
_entity.pdbx_description
1 polymer ?
#
loop_
_entity_poly.entity_id
_entity_poly.type
_entity_poly.pdbx_seq_one_letter_code
_entity_poly.pdbx_strand_id
1 'polypeptide(L)' 'MRTTIDKAGRLVIPKSLRDRAGIAAGEVEISLDGAAIRIESVAADELVEADGLLMLPGGGPELDDDAVRELRLADQR' A
#
# COMPACT_ATOMS: atom_id res chain seq x y z
N MET A 1 9.24 -8.12 -14.14
CA MET A 1 10.01 -8.90 -13.12
C MET A 1 9.48 -10.33 -13.11
N ARG A 2 10.34 -11.32 -12.85
CA ARG A 2 9.93 -12.74 -12.72
C ARG A 2 10.44 -13.27 -11.37
N THR A 3 9.62 -14.07 -10.70
CA THR A 3 9.95 -14.75 -9.44
C THR A 3 9.37 -16.16 -9.47
N THR A 4 9.69 -16.98 -8.48
CA THR A 4 9.24 -18.38 -8.36
C THR A 4 8.34 -18.56 -7.15
N ILE A 5 7.43 -19.52 -7.24
CA ILE A 5 6.66 -20.02 -6.10
C ILE A 5 7.50 -21.09 -5.41
N ASP A 6 7.56 -21.05 -4.07
CA ASP A 6 8.28 -22.06 -3.31
C ASP A 6 7.53 -23.39 -3.19
N LYS A 7 8.12 -24.38 -2.53
CA LYS A 7 7.51 -25.72 -2.37
C LYS A 7 6.19 -25.71 -1.59
N ALA A 8 5.95 -24.68 -0.78
CA ALA A 8 4.74 -24.54 0.01
C ALA A 8 3.66 -23.74 -0.74
N GLY A 9 3.90 -23.33 -1.99
CA GLY A 9 2.95 -22.53 -2.75
C GLY A 9 3.03 -21.02 -2.47
N ARG A 10 4.07 -20.54 -1.76
CA ARG A 10 4.21 -19.12 -1.42
C ARG A 10 4.99 -18.38 -2.49
N LEU A 11 4.56 -17.15 -2.77
CA LEU A 11 5.26 -16.21 -3.64
C LEU A 11 5.82 -15.06 -2.78
N VAL A 12 7.10 -14.74 -2.97
CA VAL A 12 7.72 -13.60 -2.29
C VAL A 12 7.60 -12.37 -3.17
N ILE A 13 6.92 -11.34 -2.66
CA ILE A 13 6.85 -10.01 -3.29
C ILE A 13 8.12 -9.22 -2.89
N PRO A 14 8.98 -8.80 -3.84
CA PRO A 14 10.19 -8.05 -3.52
C PRO A 14 9.91 -6.73 -2.80
N LYS A 15 10.81 -6.32 -1.90
CA LYS A 15 10.64 -5.10 -1.08
C LYS A 15 10.32 -3.87 -1.91
N SER A 16 11.02 -3.66 -3.03
CA SER A 16 10.79 -2.50 -3.91
C SER A 16 9.38 -2.46 -4.51
N LEU A 17 8.75 -3.62 -4.75
CA LEU A 17 7.38 -3.67 -5.24
C LEU A 17 6.38 -3.43 -4.10
N ARG A 18 6.64 -4.00 -2.92
CA ARG A 18 5.82 -3.75 -1.71
C ARG A 18 5.80 -2.28 -1.32
N ASP A 19 6.98 -1.65 -1.26
CA ASP A 19 7.12 -0.24 -0.88
C ASP A 19 6.35 0.67 -1.86
N ARG A 20 6.44 0.40 -3.17
CA ARG A 20 5.69 1.15 -4.20
C ARG A 20 4.18 0.92 -4.18
N ALA A 21 3.74 -0.27 -3.78
CA ALA A 21 2.33 -0.61 -3.68
C ALA A 21 1.72 -0.25 -2.31
N GLY A 22 2.50 0.30 -1.38
CA GLY A 22 2.05 0.59 -0.01
C GLY A 22 1.75 -0.66 0.83
N ILE A 23 2.25 -1.84 0.44
CA ILE A 23 1.96 -3.11 1.12
C ILE A 23 2.95 -3.32 2.26
N ALA A 24 2.48 -3.16 3.50
CA ALA A 24 3.23 -3.49 4.71
C ALA A 24 3.11 -4.99 5.07
N ALA A 25 3.82 -5.41 6.12
CA ALA A 25 3.61 -6.74 6.69
C ALA A 25 2.26 -6.78 7.41
N GLY A 26 1.44 -7.79 7.14
CA GLY A 26 0.10 -7.91 7.70
C GLY A 26 -0.83 -8.69 6.78
N GLU A 27 -2.13 -8.54 7.03
CA GLU A 27 -3.17 -9.11 6.18
C GLU A 27 -3.25 -8.37 4.83
N VAL A 28 -3.64 -9.11 3.80
CA VAL A 28 -3.82 -8.60 2.45
C VAL A 28 -5.09 -9.20 1.86
N GLU A 29 -5.80 -8.43 1.05
CA GLU A 29 -6.91 -8.90 0.25
C GLU A 29 -6.38 -9.51 -1.04
N ILE A 30 -6.91 -10.67 -1.44
CA ILE A 30 -6.48 -11.37 -2.66
C ILE A 30 -7.70 -11.70 -3.51
N SER A 31 -7.71 -11.22 -4.75
CA SER A 31 -8.79 -11.45 -5.70
C SER A 31 -8.27 -11.91 -7.07
N LEU A 32 -9.17 -12.55 -7.84
CA LEU A 32 -8.89 -12.91 -9.22
C LEU A 32 -9.22 -11.75 -10.15
N ASP A 33 -8.29 -11.43 -11.04
CA ASP A 33 -8.46 -10.42 -12.09
C ASP A 33 -8.14 -11.07 -13.45
N GLY A 34 -9.16 -11.73 -14.02
CA GLY A 34 -9.00 -12.55 -15.22
C GLY A 34 -8.03 -13.71 -15.00
N ALA A 35 -6.85 -13.64 -15.63
CA ALA A 35 -5.77 -14.62 -15.46
C ALA A 35 -4.70 -14.16 -14.45
N ALA A 36 -4.91 -13.03 -13.77
CA ALA A 36 -4.01 -12.47 -12.78
C ALA A 36 -4.56 -12.62 -11.36
N ILE A 37 -3.65 -12.49 -10.38
CA ILE A 37 -3.99 -12.33 -8.97
C ILE A 37 -3.74 -10.86 -8.62
N ARG A 38 -4.76 -10.20 -8.09
CA ARG A 38 -4.66 -8.86 -7.51
C ARG A 38 -4.46 -8.99 -6.01
N ILE A 39 -3.52 -8.22 -5.47
CA ILE A 39 -3.17 -8.20 -4.05
C ILE A 39 -3.22 -6.75 -3.59
N GLU A 40 -4.01 -6.49 -2.56
CA GLU A 40 -4.24 -5.15 -2.01
C GLU A 40 -4.01 -5.17 -0.49
N SER A 41 -3.53 -4.07 0.07
CA SER A 41 -3.50 -3.90 1.53
C SER A 41 -4.93 -3.85 2.05
N VAL A 42 -5.21 -4.50 3.19
CA VAL A 42 -6.48 -4.30 3.88
C VAL A 42 -6.56 -2.84 4.32
N ALA A 43 -7.57 -2.13 3.84
CA ALA A 43 -7.81 -0.75 4.26
C ALA A 43 -8.21 -0.75 5.74
N ALA A 44 -7.85 0.31 6.46
CA ALA A 44 -8.48 0.54 7.76
C ALA A 44 -9.96 0.83 7.50
N ASP A 45 -10.83 -0.06 7.97
CA ASP A 45 -12.29 0.09 7.86
C ASP A 45 -12.85 1.17 8.80
N GLU A 46 -12.00 1.77 9.61
CA GLU A 46 -12.36 2.79 10.57
C GLU A 46 -12.17 4.17 9.96
N LEU A 47 -13.28 4.88 9.75
CA LEU A 47 -13.31 6.29 9.39
C LEU A 47 -13.70 7.11 10.63
N VAL A 48 -13.19 8.33 10.72
CA VAL A 48 -13.51 9.27 11.79
C VAL A 48 -14.44 10.35 11.24
N GLU A 49 -15.54 10.62 11.93
CA GLU A 49 -16.42 11.74 11.58
C GLU A 49 -15.82 13.06 12.07
N ALA A 50 -15.62 14.01 11.15
CA ALA A 50 -15.14 15.36 11.43
C ALA A 50 -15.93 16.35 10.56
N ASP A 51 -16.55 17.35 11.18
CA ASP A 51 -17.37 18.37 10.51
C ASP A 51 -18.48 17.80 9.60
N GLY A 52 -19.08 16.66 9.99
CA GLY A 52 -20.11 15.96 9.22
C GLY A 52 -19.59 15.21 7.99
N LEU A 53 -18.27 15.05 7.87
CA LEU A 53 -17.61 14.29 6.80
C LEU A 53 -16.90 13.07 7.40
N LEU A 54 -16.93 11.95 6.69
CA LEU A 54 -16.12 10.78 7.03
C LEU A 54 -14.70 11.00 6.52
N MET A 55 -13.74 11.07 7.43
CA MET A 55 -12.32 11.24 7.15
C MET A 55 -11.55 9.97 7.47
N LEU A 56 -10.43 9.77 6.77
CA LEU A 56 -9.44 8.78 7.18
C LEU A 56 -8.91 9.18 8.56
N PRO A 57 -8.72 8.23 9.49
CA PRO A 57 -8.10 8.51 10.77
C PRO A 57 -6.73 9.14 10.52
N GLY A 58 -6.46 10.24 11.23
CA GLY A 58 -5.17 10.90 11.17
C GLY A 58 -4.05 9.92 11.53
N GLY A 59 -2.94 9.99 10.80
CA GLY A 59 -1.81 9.11 10.99
C GLY A 59 -0.69 9.42 10.01
N GLY A 60 0.48 8.80 10.24
CA GLY A 60 1.69 9.10 9.49
C GLY A 60 2.50 10.25 10.08
N PRO A 61 3.70 10.51 9.53
CA PRO A 61 4.55 11.61 9.97
C PRO A 61 3.93 12.96 9.64
N GLU A 62 4.14 13.96 10.51
CA GLU A 62 3.85 15.36 10.14
C GLU A 62 4.67 15.72 8.89
N LEU A 63 4.00 16.26 7.89
CA LEU A 63 4.60 16.69 6.64
C LEU A 63 4.60 18.22 6.61
N ASP A 64 5.78 18.81 6.57
CA ASP A 64 5.95 20.23 6.25
C ASP A 64 6.09 20.44 4.73
N ASP A 65 6.16 21.70 4.32
CA ASP A 65 6.25 22.09 2.90
C ASP A 65 7.49 21.49 2.21
N ASP A 66 8.58 21.30 2.95
CA ASP A 66 9.82 20.74 2.44
C ASP A 66 9.69 19.23 2.24
N ALA A 67 9.11 18.51 3.20
CA ALA A 67 8.81 17.08 3.10
C ALA A 67 7.87 16.77 1.93
N VAL A 68 6.81 17.58 1.76
CA VAL A 68 5.89 17.44 0.61
C VAL A 68 6.62 17.66 -0.71
N ARG A 69 7.52 18.66 -0.77
CA ARG A 69 8.31 18.95 -1.98
C ARG A 69 9.21 17.77 -2.36
N GLU A 70 9.91 17.19 -1.40
CA GLU A 70 10.80 16.05 -1.63
C GLU A 70 10.05 14.80 -2.08
N LEU A 71 8.92 14.48 -1.44
CA LEU A 71 8.06 13.36 -1.85
C LEU A 71 7.59 13.51 -3.30
N ARG A 72 7.13 14.72 -3.68
CA ARG A 72 6.69 15.02 -5.05
C ARG A 72 7.84 14.89 -6.06
N LEU A 73 9.04 15.33 -5.73
CA LEU A 73 10.21 15.23 -6.60
C LEU A 73 10.73 13.80 -6.75
N ALA A 74 10.54 12.95 -5.73
CA ALA A 74 10.89 11.54 -5.77
C ALA A 74 10.00 10.74 -6.71
N ASP A 75 8.70 11.05 -6.77
CA ASP A 75 7.73 10.38 -7.66
C ASP A 75 7.87 10.77 -9.14
N GLN A 76 8.38 11.99 -9.42
CA GLN A 76 8.55 12.51 -10.78
C GLN A 76 9.81 12.03 -11.51
N ARG A 77 10.59 11.10 -10.93
CA ARG A 77 11.83 10.54 -11.50
C ARG A 77 11.68 9.08 -11.88
#